data_AF-A0A930A405-F1
#
_entry.id   AF-A0A930A405-F1
#
_cell.length_a   1.000
_cell.length_b   1.000
_cell.length_c   1.000
_cell.angle_alpha   90.00
_cell.angle_beta   90.00
_cell.angle_gamma   90.00
#
_symmetry.space_group_name_H-M   'P 1'
#
loop_
_entity.id
_entity.type
_entity.pdbx_description
1 polymer ?
#
loop_
_entity_poly.entity_id
_entity_poly.type
_entity_poly.pdbx_seq_one_letter_code
_entity_poly.pdbx_strand_id
1 'polypeptide(L)'
;MRLSEYYGIQEAIKADVLQSEESYLKLLKVVGANQRYNFENQLSIYDLCPQATACADFDFWREHFGRTVMRGQKGIPILDVNAGYKRVRYVFDVSQTTSMNKEVNEVPIWKFREQDQQALKEIIEAKGYDHSERQVENIYTLARIFGDEKIYEVMNELRIEDSDRLVFEKLLRESICYAVGSRYGISYPMDMD
;
A
#
# COMPACT_ATOMS: atom_id res chain seq x y z
N MET A 1 -7.24 22.41 -1.33
CA MET A 1 -8.24 21.65 -2.11
C MET A 1 -9.54 21.58 -1.34
N ARG A 2 -10.69 21.72 -2.00
CA ARG A 2 -12.01 21.49 -1.35
C ARG A 2 -12.30 19.99 -1.27
N LEU A 3 -13.10 19.54 -0.30
CA LEU A 3 -13.46 18.11 -0.20
C LEU A 3 -14.13 17.57 -1.48
N SER A 4 -15.00 18.36 -2.10
CA SER A 4 -15.66 17.97 -3.36
C SER A 4 -14.67 17.75 -4.51
N GLU A 5 -13.63 18.58 -4.57
CA GLU A 5 -12.56 18.47 -5.57
C GLU A 5 -11.71 17.21 -5.32
N TYR A 6 -11.37 16.93 -4.05
CA TYR A 6 -10.69 15.70 -3.66
C TYR A 6 -11.47 14.47 -4.09
N TYR A 7 -12.76 14.37 -3.74
CA TYR A 7 -13.58 13.23 -4.13
C TYR A 7 -13.75 13.10 -5.64
N GLY A 8 -13.86 14.22 -6.38
CA GLY A 8 -13.88 14.18 -7.85
C GLY A 8 -12.61 13.59 -8.44
N ILE A 9 -11.43 13.92 -7.88
CA ILE A 9 -10.15 13.34 -8.27
C ILE A 9 -10.11 11.84 -7.92
N GLN A 10 -10.59 11.45 -6.74
CA GLN A 10 -10.64 10.04 -6.32
C GLN A 10 -11.41 9.17 -7.32
N GLU A 11 -12.57 9.62 -7.80
CA GLU A 11 -13.35 8.87 -8.79
C GLU A 11 -12.63 8.74 -10.14
N ALA A 12 -11.92 9.80 -10.58
CA ALA A 12 -11.10 9.73 -11.79
C ALA A 12 -9.95 8.71 -11.65
N ILE A 13 -9.28 8.68 -10.50
CA ILE A 13 -8.19 7.73 -10.23
C ILE A 13 -8.74 6.29 -10.21
N LYS A 14 -9.89 6.05 -9.58
CA LYS A 14 -10.53 4.72 -9.59
C LYS A 14 -10.82 4.25 -11.02
N ALA A 15 -11.31 5.14 -11.87
CA ALA A 15 -11.57 4.82 -13.27
C ALA A 15 -10.29 4.47 -14.04
N ASP A 16 -9.17 5.17 -13.77
CA ASP A 16 -7.85 4.91 -14.36
C ASP A 16 -7.27 3.56 -13.94
N VAL A 17 -7.32 3.24 -12.64
CA VAL A 17 -6.84 1.96 -12.07
C VAL A 17 -7.46 0.76 -12.79
N LEU A 18 -8.74 0.87 -13.18
CA LEU A 18 -9.49 -0.20 -13.82
C LEU A 18 -9.33 -0.25 -15.35
N GLN A 19 -8.55 0.66 -15.97
CA GLN A 19 -8.36 0.65 -17.43
C GLN A 19 -7.43 -0.45 -17.93
N SER A 20 -6.49 -0.91 -17.10
CA SER A 20 -5.49 -1.90 -17.52
C SER A 20 -4.94 -2.71 -16.35
N GLU A 21 -4.41 -3.88 -16.66
CA GLU A 21 -3.65 -4.70 -15.72
C GLU A 21 -2.44 -3.94 -15.17
N GLU A 22 -1.71 -3.19 -16.02
CA GLU A 22 -0.56 -2.40 -15.60
C GLU A 22 -0.93 -1.38 -14.53
N SER A 23 -2.04 -0.66 -14.72
CA SER A 23 -2.57 0.30 -13.74
C SER A 23 -2.98 -0.37 -12.44
N TYR A 24 -3.62 -1.53 -12.52
CA TYR A 24 -4.01 -2.32 -11.35
C TYR A 24 -2.79 -2.81 -10.55
N LEU A 25 -1.80 -3.42 -11.21
CA LEU A 25 -0.57 -3.89 -10.57
C LEU A 25 0.23 -2.72 -9.97
N LYS A 26 0.25 -1.56 -10.63
CA LYS A 26 0.84 -0.34 -10.08
C LYS A 26 0.14 0.11 -8.80
N LEU A 27 -1.20 0.03 -8.73
CA LEU A 27 -1.93 0.29 -7.48
C LEU A 27 -1.55 -0.70 -6.38
N LEU A 28 -1.47 -2.00 -6.67
CA LEU A 28 -1.12 -3.00 -5.66
C LEU A 28 0.26 -2.76 -5.05
N LYS A 29 1.24 -2.28 -5.84
CA LYS A 29 2.55 -1.84 -5.31
C LYS A 29 2.42 -0.70 -4.31
N VAL A 30 1.57 0.28 -4.60
CA VAL A 30 1.30 1.42 -3.71
C VAL A 30 0.63 0.96 -2.42
N VAL A 31 -0.39 0.09 -2.52
CA VAL A 31 -1.08 -0.52 -1.38
C VAL A 31 -0.09 -1.25 -0.47
N GLY A 32 0.78 -2.08 -1.06
CA GLY A 32 1.82 -2.80 -0.33
C GLY A 32 2.84 -1.89 0.35
N ALA A 33 3.26 -0.81 -0.33
CA ALA A 33 4.27 0.12 0.17
C ALA A 33 3.75 1.10 1.25
N ASN A 34 2.47 1.48 1.21
CA ASN A 34 1.91 2.60 1.97
C ASN A 34 0.79 2.19 2.93
N GLN A 35 1.00 1.11 3.70
CA GLN A 35 -0.01 0.48 4.59
C GLN A 35 -0.51 1.39 5.73
N ARG A 36 0.22 2.46 6.08
CA ARG A 36 -0.22 3.44 7.09
C ARG A 36 -1.39 4.29 6.60
N TYR A 37 -1.57 4.41 5.29
CA TYR A 37 -2.64 5.18 4.68
C TYR A 37 -3.84 4.28 4.38
N ASN A 38 -5.05 4.80 4.59
CA ASN A 38 -6.26 4.12 4.13
C ASN A 38 -6.33 4.12 2.59
N PHE A 39 -7.24 3.32 2.04
CA PHE A 39 -7.34 3.13 0.59
C PHE A 39 -7.56 4.44 -0.20
N GLU A 40 -8.43 5.35 0.28
CA GLU A 40 -8.64 6.66 -0.35
C GLU A 40 -7.34 7.47 -0.45
N ASN A 41 -6.51 7.45 0.59
CA ASN A 41 -5.22 8.14 0.58
C ASN A 41 -4.17 7.41 -0.27
N GLN A 42 -4.23 6.08 -0.35
CA GLN A 42 -3.36 5.29 -1.24
C GLN A 42 -3.64 5.60 -2.72
N LEU A 43 -4.90 5.88 -3.10
CA LEU A 43 -5.23 6.33 -4.47
C LEU A 43 -4.54 7.66 -4.82
N SER A 44 -4.51 8.61 -3.88
CA SER A 44 -3.77 9.87 -4.10
C SER A 44 -2.26 9.66 -4.24
N ILE A 45 -1.69 8.71 -3.49
CA ILE A 45 -0.28 8.33 -3.62
C ILE A 45 -0.04 7.68 -4.99
N TYR A 46 -0.93 6.78 -5.43
CA TYR A 46 -0.85 6.12 -6.74
C TYR A 46 -0.80 7.11 -7.91
N ASP A 47 -1.63 8.16 -7.84
CA ASP A 47 -1.73 9.17 -8.89
C ASP A 47 -0.48 10.06 -8.95
N LEU A 48 -0.04 10.58 -7.80
CA LEU A 48 0.98 11.63 -7.77
C LEU A 48 2.40 11.15 -7.48
N CYS A 49 2.55 10.04 -6.75
CA CYS A 49 3.85 9.50 -6.36
C CYS A 49 3.77 7.96 -6.18
N PRO A 50 3.59 7.19 -7.26
CA PRO A 50 3.42 5.73 -7.18
C PRO A 50 4.64 4.98 -6.64
N GLN A 51 5.80 5.64 -6.58
CA GLN A 51 7.04 5.11 -6.01
C GLN A 51 7.31 5.62 -4.59
N ALA A 52 6.30 6.21 -3.92
CA ALA A 52 6.44 6.70 -2.56
C ALA A 52 6.86 5.59 -1.60
N THR A 53 7.86 5.90 -0.76
CA THR A 53 8.48 4.97 0.18
C THR A 53 8.32 5.41 1.63
N ALA A 54 8.22 6.71 1.88
CA ALA A 54 7.96 7.26 3.19
C ALA A 54 7.32 8.64 3.01
N CYS A 55 6.04 8.77 3.33
CA CYS A 55 5.31 10.03 3.27
C CYS A 55 5.07 10.60 4.65
N ALA A 56 5.19 11.93 4.78
CA ALA A 56 4.83 12.64 6.00
C ALA A 56 4.44 14.10 5.70
N ASP A 57 3.78 14.74 6.67
CA ASP A 57 3.48 16.17 6.63
C ASP A 57 4.77 17.01 6.63
N PHE A 58 4.69 18.23 6.10
CA PHE A 58 5.85 19.14 5.97
C PHE A 58 6.60 19.36 7.30
N ASP A 59 5.86 19.60 8.39
CA ASP A 59 6.47 19.87 9.71
C ASP A 59 7.15 18.63 10.28
N PHE A 60 6.58 17.44 10.05
CA PHE A 60 7.15 16.18 10.53
C PHE A 60 8.56 15.93 9.95
N TRP A 61 8.77 16.24 8.66
CA TRP A 61 10.09 16.13 8.05
C TRP A 61 11.13 17.07 8.69
N ARG A 62 10.71 18.28 9.04
CA ARG A 62 11.59 19.29 9.63
C ARG A 62 11.94 18.95 11.07
N GLU A 63 10.92 18.62 11.86
CA GLU A 63 11.03 18.40 13.31
C GLU A 63 11.74 17.10 13.65
N HIS A 64 11.51 16.02 12.88
CA HIS A 64 12.04 14.69 13.21
C HIS A 64 13.23 14.25 12.37
N PHE A 65 13.41 14.82 11.18
CA PHE A 65 14.46 14.40 10.26
C PHE A 65 15.38 15.55 9.81
N GLY A 66 15.12 16.81 10.20
CA GLY A 66 15.92 17.95 9.72
C GLY A 66 15.86 18.11 8.19
N ARG A 67 14.76 17.69 7.57
CA ARG A 67 14.55 17.74 6.12
C ARG A 67 13.44 18.75 5.80
N THR A 68 13.58 19.45 4.69
CA THR A 68 12.54 20.35 4.16
C THR A 68 12.11 19.90 2.78
N VAL A 69 10.84 20.12 2.44
CA VAL A 69 10.33 19.89 1.08
C VAL A 69 11.06 20.82 0.11
N MET A 70 11.50 20.26 -1.02
CA MET A 70 12.18 21.01 -2.07
C MET A 70 11.21 21.99 -2.76
N ARG A 71 11.71 23.16 -3.15
CA ARG A 71 10.90 24.19 -3.82
C ARG A 71 10.26 23.61 -5.09
N GLY A 72 8.95 23.82 -5.24
CA GLY A 72 8.18 23.41 -6.42
C GLY A 72 7.62 21.98 -6.36
N GLN A 73 7.95 21.20 -5.32
CA GLN A 73 7.34 19.89 -5.12
C GLN A 73 5.85 20.03 -4.78
N LYS A 74 5.02 19.20 -5.41
CA LYS A 74 3.58 19.13 -5.14
C LYS A 74 3.31 18.13 -4.02
N GLY A 75 2.54 18.54 -3.03
CA GLY A 75 2.11 17.63 -1.96
C GLY A 75 1.04 16.66 -2.46
N ILE A 76 1.04 15.46 -1.90
CA ILE A 76 0.03 14.43 -2.14
C ILE A 76 -1.15 14.72 -1.21
N PRO A 77 -2.36 15.00 -1.73
CA PRO A 77 -3.52 15.28 -0.91
C PRO A 77 -3.96 14.02 -0.18
N ILE A 78 -4.21 14.12 1.12
CA ILE A 78 -4.76 13.05 1.94
C ILE A 78 -6.00 13.54 2.70
N LEU A 79 -7.01 12.69 2.80
CA LEU A 79 -8.15 12.90 3.66
C LEU A 79 -7.76 12.63 5.12
N ASP A 80 -7.86 13.67 5.92
CA ASP A 80 -7.69 13.65 7.36
C ASP A 80 -9.07 13.69 8.03
N VAL A 81 -9.37 12.67 8.84
CA VAL A 81 -10.63 12.56 9.57
C VAL A 81 -10.32 12.59 11.07
N ASN A 82 -10.52 13.74 11.70
CA ASN A 82 -10.27 13.92 13.14
C ASN A 82 -11.54 14.42 13.83
N ALA A 83 -11.99 13.68 14.85
CA ALA A 83 -13.13 14.05 15.71
C ALA A 83 -14.39 14.51 14.94
N GLY A 84 -14.71 13.84 13.82
CA GLY A 84 -15.87 14.15 12.97
C GLY A 84 -15.64 15.22 11.90
N TYR A 85 -14.48 15.89 11.90
CA TYR A 85 -14.11 16.86 10.88
C TYR A 85 -13.24 16.22 9.80
N LYS A 86 -13.69 16.37 8.55
CA LYS A 86 -12.93 15.94 7.36
C LYS A 86 -12.24 17.15 6.73
N ARG A 87 -10.95 17.03 6.46
CA ARG A 87 -10.18 18.03 5.70
C ARG A 87 -9.13 17.37 4.83
N VAL A 88 -8.73 18.04 3.76
CA VAL A 88 -7.60 17.61 2.94
C VAL A 88 -6.32 18.22 3.51
N ARG A 89 -5.34 17.37 3.83
CA ARG A 89 -3.96 17.76 4.16
C ARG A 89 -3.02 17.29 3.06
N TYR A 90 -1.73 17.67 3.16
CA TYR A 90 -0.74 17.34 2.14
C TYR A 90 0.47 16.70 2.78
N VAL A 91 0.80 15.50 2.30
CA VAL A 91 2.03 14.79 2.65
C VAL A 91 3.02 14.85 1.50
N PHE A 92 4.29 14.62 1.82
CA PHE A 92 5.39 14.61 0.87
C PHE A 92 6.19 13.35 1.09
N ASP A 93 6.54 12.67 0.00
CA ASP A 93 7.47 11.55 0.06
C ASP A 93 8.89 12.05 0.39
N VAL A 94 9.70 11.22 1.02
CA VAL A 94 11.11 11.51 1.34
C VAL A 94 11.91 11.98 0.11
N SER A 95 11.63 11.44 -1.08
CA SER A 95 12.27 11.85 -2.34
C SER A 95 11.96 13.31 -2.73
N GLN A 96 10.90 13.90 -2.17
CA GLN A 96 10.51 15.29 -2.38
C GLN A 96 11.19 16.24 -1.37
N THR A 97 12.06 15.72 -0.50
CA THR A 97 12.70 16.49 0.56
C THR A 97 14.22 16.55 0.40
N THR A 98 14.84 17.57 0.99
CA THR A 98 16.30 17.73 1.07
C THR A 98 16.72 18.12 2.49
N SER A 99 18.00 17.93 2.80
CA SER A 99 18.57 18.33 4.10
C SER A 99 18.52 19.85 4.29
N MET A 100 18.15 20.30 5.49
CA MET A 100 18.08 21.72 5.82
C MET A 100 19.47 22.36 6.04
N ASN A 101 20.43 21.57 6.52
CA ASN A 101 21.75 22.03 6.97
C ASN A 101 22.90 21.46 6.12
N LYS A 102 22.60 20.84 4.96
CA LYS A 102 23.56 20.15 4.08
C LYS A 102 24.25 18.95 4.74
N GLU A 103 23.77 18.50 5.89
CA GLU A 103 24.19 17.24 6.51
C GLU A 103 23.45 16.04 5.88
N VAL A 104 24.04 14.85 6.04
CA VAL A 104 23.41 13.59 5.63
C VAL A 104 22.32 13.24 6.64
N ASN A 105 21.09 13.66 6.35
CA ASN A 105 19.91 13.36 7.17
C ASN A 105 19.20 12.12 6.62
N GLU A 106 19.81 10.95 6.81
CA GLU A 106 19.24 9.67 6.37
C GLU A 106 17.92 9.36 7.08
N VAL A 107 16.93 8.94 6.31
CA VAL A 107 15.65 8.45 6.84
C VAL A 107 15.74 6.93 6.84
N PRO A 108 15.65 6.25 8.01
CA PRO A 108 15.71 4.80 8.08
C PRO A 108 14.42 4.21 7.51
N ILE A 109 14.44 3.82 6.24
CA ILE A 109 13.32 3.15 5.58
C ILE A 109 13.47 1.65 5.81
N TRP A 110 12.50 1.07 6.51
CA TRP A 110 12.46 -0.38 6.68
C TRP A 110 12.32 -1.07 5.32
N LYS A 111 13.09 -2.14 5.15
CA LYS A 111 13.05 -3.07 4.02
C LYS A 111 13.08 -4.47 4.58
N PHE A 112 12.31 -5.37 3.97
CA PHE A 112 12.39 -6.78 4.28
C PHE A 112 13.76 -7.34 3.91
N ARG A 113 14.39 -8.06 4.84
CA ARG A 113 15.74 -8.62 4.71
C ARG A 113 15.74 -10.09 5.12
N GLU A 114 16.85 -10.78 4.90
CA GLU A 114 17.02 -12.19 5.27
C GLU A 114 16.72 -12.46 6.75
N GLN A 115 17.13 -11.56 7.64
CA GLN A 115 16.84 -11.65 9.08
C GLN A 115 15.34 -11.62 9.40
N ASP A 116 14.50 -11.01 8.55
CA ASP A 116 13.05 -10.89 8.76
C ASP A 116 12.31 -12.16 8.27
N GLN A 117 12.97 -13.04 7.51
CA GLN A 117 12.38 -14.28 7.01
C GLN A 117 11.98 -15.24 8.13
N GLN A 118 12.77 -15.29 9.20
CA GLN A 118 12.48 -16.12 10.36
C GLN A 118 11.17 -15.68 11.04
N ALA A 119 10.93 -14.37 11.13
CA ALA A 119 9.69 -13.85 11.71
C ALA A 119 8.45 -14.26 10.91
N LEU A 120 8.53 -14.34 9.57
CA LEU A 120 7.42 -14.86 8.77
C LEU A 120 7.13 -16.33 9.07
N LYS A 121 8.17 -17.17 9.17
CA LYS A 121 8.04 -18.59 9.50
C LYS A 121 7.39 -18.77 10.88
N GLU A 122 7.84 -18.01 11.88
CA GLU A 122 7.28 -18.03 13.24
C GLU A 122 5.81 -17.61 13.27
N ILE A 123 5.41 -16.60 12.49
CA ILE A 123 3.99 -16.19 12.40
C ILE A 123 3.14 -17.32 11.81
N ILE A 124 3.63 -18.03 10.79
CA ILE A 124 2.92 -19.15 10.16
C ILE A 124 2.76 -20.31 11.16
N GLU A 125 3.84 -20.69 11.83
CA GLU A 125 3.84 -21.74 12.85
C GLU A 125 2.93 -21.40 14.04
N ALA A 126 2.96 -20.16 14.52
CA ALA A 126 2.10 -19.68 15.60
C ALA A 126 0.60 -19.73 15.23
N LYS A 127 0.29 -19.75 13.93
CA LYS A 127 -1.08 -19.95 13.41
C LYS A 127 -1.43 -21.42 13.20
N GLY A 128 -0.51 -22.35 13.48
CA GLY A 128 -0.70 -23.79 13.38
C GLY A 128 -0.52 -24.34 11.96
N TYR A 129 0.21 -23.64 11.10
CA TYR A 129 0.52 -24.06 9.74
C TYR A 129 2.01 -24.36 9.59
N ASP A 130 2.36 -25.20 8.62
CA ASP A 130 3.75 -25.47 8.25
C ASP A 130 4.28 -24.36 7.34
N HIS A 131 5.46 -23.84 7.66
CA HIS A 131 6.14 -22.90 6.79
C HIS A 131 6.86 -23.61 5.63
N SER A 132 7.20 -22.86 4.58
CA SER A 132 8.02 -23.31 3.45
C SER A 132 9.39 -22.64 3.47
N GLU A 133 10.37 -23.29 2.83
CA GLU A 133 11.65 -22.67 2.51
C GLU A 133 11.54 -21.64 1.36
N ARG A 134 10.44 -21.66 0.60
CA ARG A 134 10.18 -20.70 -0.47
C ARG A 134 9.33 -19.54 0.04
N GLN A 135 9.90 -18.34 0.04
CA GLN A 135 9.21 -17.15 0.58
C GLN A 135 7.90 -16.80 -0.14
N VAL A 136 7.79 -17.09 -1.43
CA VAL A 136 6.55 -16.92 -2.21
C VAL A 136 5.41 -17.79 -1.62
N GLU A 137 5.71 -19.02 -1.19
CA GLU A 137 4.73 -19.93 -0.59
C GLU A 137 4.35 -19.47 0.83
N ASN A 138 5.29 -18.89 1.58
CA ASN A 138 5.00 -18.28 2.88
C ASN A 138 4.07 -17.07 2.75
N ILE A 139 4.31 -16.20 1.75
CA ILE A 139 3.42 -15.06 1.45
C ILE A 139 2.02 -15.57 1.12
N TYR A 140 1.91 -16.59 0.26
CA TYR A 140 0.63 -17.18 -0.10
C TYR A 140 -0.10 -17.76 1.11
N THR A 141 0.62 -18.46 1.98
CA THR A 141 0.08 -19.03 3.22
C THR A 141 -0.45 -17.93 4.15
N LEU A 142 0.31 -16.84 4.33
CA LEU A 142 -0.13 -15.70 5.12
C LEU A 142 -1.33 -14.98 4.50
N ALA A 143 -1.37 -14.82 3.18
CA ALA A 143 -2.50 -14.24 2.47
C ALA A 143 -3.78 -15.05 2.71
N ARG A 144 -3.69 -16.38 2.81
CA ARG A 144 -4.82 -17.23 3.20
C ARG A 144 -5.22 -17.03 4.65
N ILE A 145 -4.26 -17.14 5.57
CA ILE A 145 -4.49 -17.03 7.02
C ILE A 145 -5.18 -15.71 7.38
N PHE A 146 -4.75 -14.60 6.79
CA PHE A 146 -5.25 -13.27 7.14
C PHE A 146 -6.30 -12.71 6.16
N GLY A 147 -6.34 -13.23 4.93
CA GLY A 147 -7.18 -12.70 3.87
C GLY A 147 -8.48 -13.47 3.64
N ASP A 148 -8.49 -14.80 3.79
CA ASP A 148 -9.63 -15.63 3.33
C ASP A 148 -10.95 -15.27 4.02
N GLU A 149 -10.94 -14.99 5.32
CA GLU A 149 -12.14 -14.54 6.05
C GLU A 149 -12.68 -13.22 5.47
N LYS A 150 -11.81 -12.23 5.26
CA LYS A 150 -12.20 -10.92 4.71
C LYS A 150 -12.65 -11.04 3.25
N ILE A 151 -12.00 -11.90 2.46
CA ILE A 151 -12.40 -12.20 1.08
C ILE A 151 -13.82 -12.79 1.05
N TYR A 152 -14.12 -13.74 1.95
CA TYR A 152 -15.46 -14.32 2.08
C TYR A 152 -16.51 -13.28 2.49
N GLU A 153 -16.21 -12.42 3.46
CA GLU A 153 -17.09 -11.32 3.86
C GLU A 153 -17.40 -10.39 2.68
N VAL A 154 -16.36 -9.95 1.95
CA VAL A 154 -16.53 -9.07 0.79
C VAL A 154 -17.34 -9.72 -0.33
N MET A 155 -17.10 -11.01 -0.61
CA MET A 155 -17.91 -11.75 -1.60
C MET A 155 -19.39 -11.79 -1.24
N ASN A 156 -19.72 -11.91 0.05
CA ASN A 156 -21.11 -11.88 0.51
C ASN A 156 -21.69 -10.46 0.44
N GLU A 157 -20.95 -9.44 0.86
CA GLU A 157 -21.37 -8.04 0.80
C GLU A 157 -21.66 -7.59 -0.63
N LEU A 158 -20.79 -7.99 -1.57
CA LEU A 158 -20.94 -7.70 -3.01
C LEU A 158 -21.92 -8.63 -3.72
N ARG A 159 -22.44 -9.67 -3.04
CA ARG A 159 -23.33 -10.68 -3.60
C ARG A 159 -22.78 -11.33 -4.88
N ILE A 160 -21.50 -11.72 -4.82
CA ILE A 160 -20.86 -12.45 -5.92
C ILE A 160 -21.59 -13.78 -6.13
N GLU A 161 -22.00 -14.04 -7.37
CA GLU A 161 -22.67 -15.28 -7.79
C GLU A 161 -21.78 -16.51 -7.54
N ASP A 162 -22.39 -17.65 -7.21
CA ASP A 162 -21.65 -18.87 -6.87
C ASP A 162 -20.71 -19.34 -8.00
N SER A 163 -21.07 -19.07 -9.27
CA SER A 163 -20.22 -19.38 -10.43
C SER A 163 -18.91 -18.59 -10.46
N ASP A 164 -18.89 -17.40 -9.87
CA ASP A 164 -17.79 -16.44 -9.99
C ASP A 164 -16.94 -16.38 -8.72
N ARG A 165 -17.42 -16.96 -7.62
CA ARG A 165 -16.76 -16.93 -6.31
C ARG A 165 -15.33 -17.45 -6.34
N LEU A 166 -15.08 -18.56 -7.03
CA LEU A 166 -13.72 -19.13 -7.12
C LEU A 166 -12.75 -18.18 -7.84
N VAL A 167 -13.20 -17.55 -8.93
CA VAL A 167 -12.38 -16.61 -9.71
C VAL A 167 -12.13 -15.34 -8.90
N PHE A 168 -13.15 -14.83 -8.21
CA PHE A 168 -13.04 -13.64 -7.38
C PHE A 168 -12.11 -13.88 -6.17
N GLU A 169 -12.23 -15.02 -5.51
CA GLU A 169 -11.35 -15.44 -4.42
C GLU A 169 -9.90 -15.55 -4.90
N LYS A 170 -9.66 -16.21 -6.05
CA LYS A 170 -8.33 -16.27 -6.68
C LYS A 170 -7.79 -14.86 -6.90
N LEU A 171 -8.54 -14.00 -7.59
CA LEU A 171 -8.11 -12.63 -7.90
C LEU A 171 -7.71 -11.84 -6.64
N LEU A 172 -8.55 -11.83 -5.60
CA LEU A 172 -8.24 -11.08 -4.38
C LEU A 172 -7.05 -11.66 -3.63
N ARG A 173 -6.94 -12.99 -3.56
CA ARG A 173 -5.79 -13.64 -2.90
C ARG A 173 -4.49 -13.32 -3.64
N GLU A 174 -4.48 -13.46 -4.96
CA GLU A 174 -3.32 -13.12 -5.79
C GLU A 174 -2.96 -11.63 -5.65
N SER A 175 -3.96 -10.74 -5.52
CA SER A 175 -3.74 -9.31 -5.35
C SER A 175 -3.07 -8.98 -4.01
N ILE A 176 -3.48 -9.66 -2.93
CA ILE A 176 -2.84 -9.56 -1.61
C ILE A 176 -1.40 -10.05 -1.71
N CYS A 177 -1.18 -11.23 -2.32
CA CYS A 177 0.15 -11.79 -2.50
C CYS A 177 1.08 -10.87 -3.28
N TYR A 178 0.61 -10.27 -4.37
CA TYR A 178 1.38 -9.34 -5.18
C TYR A 178 1.75 -8.07 -4.41
N ALA A 179 0.79 -7.48 -3.69
CA ALA A 179 1.03 -6.29 -2.87
C ALA A 179 2.06 -6.56 -1.75
N VAL A 180 1.91 -7.67 -1.03
CA VAL A 180 2.83 -8.08 0.04
C VAL A 180 4.21 -8.46 -0.52
N GLY A 181 4.24 -9.24 -1.60
CA GLY A 181 5.48 -9.61 -2.29
C GLY A 181 6.27 -8.39 -2.74
N SER A 182 5.60 -7.41 -3.37
CA SER A 182 6.22 -6.15 -3.74
C SER A 182 6.78 -5.39 -2.53
N ARG A 183 6.07 -5.37 -1.39
CA ARG A 183 6.56 -4.73 -0.17
C ARG A 183 7.81 -5.42 0.39
N TYR A 184 7.87 -6.74 0.27
CA TYR A 184 9.00 -7.54 0.74
C TYR A 184 10.15 -7.64 -0.28
N GLY A 185 10.00 -7.04 -1.47
CA GLY A 185 10.98 -7.17 -2.55
C GLY A 185 11.07 -8.59 -3.11
N ILE A 186 10.02 -9.40 -2.94
CA ILE A 186 9.90 -10.76 -3.46
C ILE A 186 9.08 -10.71 -4.73
N SER A 187 9.64 -11.21 -5.83
CA SER A 187 8.90 -11.33 -7.09
C SER A 187 7.83 -12.40 -6.93
N TYR A 188 6.57 -11.97 -6.95
CA TYR A 188 5.42 -12.85 -6.87
C TYR A 188 4.81 -13.01 -8.28
N PRO A 189 4.78 -14.22 -8.84
CA PRO A 189 4.21 -14.46 -10.17
C PRO A 189 2.68 -14.40 -10.06
N MET A 190 2.10 -13.29 -10.51
CA MET A 190 0.65 -13.16 -10.60
C MET A 190 0.19 -13.70 -11.95
N ASP A 191 -0.56 -14.79 -11.92
CA ASP A 191 -1.19 -15.37 -13.12
C ASP A 191 -2.57 -14.71 -13.31
N MET A 192 -2.64 -13.80 -14.28
CA MET A 192 -3.83 -13.00 -14.59
C MET A 192 -4.66 -13.59 -15.74
N ASP A 193 -4.26 -14.75 -16.26
CA ASP A 193 -4.96 -15.51 -17.31
C ASP A 193 -6.09 -16.41 -16.76
#